data_AF-A0A924EKB9-F1
#
_entry.id   AF-A0A924EKB9-F1
#
_cell.length_a   1.000
_cell.length_b   1.000
_cell.length_c   1.000
_cell.angle_alpha   90.00
_cell.angle_beta   90.00
_cell.angle_gamma   90.00
#
_symmetry.space_group_name_H-M   'P 1'
#
loop_
_entity.id
_entity.type
_entity.pdbx_description
1 polymer ?
#
loop_
_entity_poly.entity_id
_entity_poly.type
_entity_poly.pdbx_seq_one_letter_code
_entity_poly.pdbx_strand_id
1 'polypeptide(L)'
;MKLFSYSLRVALLGLALSVGVPRITFAQDLQAKLPQDPNVVTGKLDNGLTYYIRTNNKPANKVELRLAVKAGSILETNEQLGLAHFMEHMNFNGTKNFQKNDLVSYLQSIGVQFGADLNAYTAFDQTVYILPIPTDKPGNLEKGFQIIEDWAHNALLTDKDIDEERGEVLEESRLG
;
A
#
# COMPACT_ATOMS: atom_id res chain seq x y z
N MET A 1 12.16 72.25 -48.64
CA MET A 1 11.15 73.16 -49.21
C MET A 1 10.28 72.36 -50.18
N LYS A 2 8.95 72.41 -50.03
CA LYS A 2 7.85 71.70 -50.77
C LYS A 2 7.67 70.21 -50.38
N LEU A 3 6.63 69.74 -49.66
CA LEU A 3 5.15 69.80 -49.73
C LEU A 3 4.50 68.92 -50.83
N PHE A 4 3.38 68.29 -50.42
CA PHE A 4 2.33 67.52 -51.13
C PHE A 4 2.54 65.99 -51.21
N SER A 5 1.78 65.14 -50.47
CA SER A 5 0.33 64.81 -50.56
C SER A 5 -0.04 64.10 -51.86
N TYR A 6 -0.46 62.82 -51.79
CA TYR A 6 -1.74 62.32 -52.31
C TYR A 6 -1.95 60.83 -51.96
N SER A 7 -3.14 60.54 -51.45
CA SER A 7 -3.67 59.22 -51.10
C SER A 7 -3.99 58.40 -52.35
N LEU A 8 -3.72 57.09 -52.33
CA LEU A 8 -4.46 56.13 -53.15
C LEU A 8 -4.78 54.90 -52.29
N ARG A 9 -6.08 54.71 -52.03
CA ARG A 9 -6.64 53.52 -51.41
C ARG A 9 -6.57 52.37 -52.41
N VAL A 10 -5.90 51.29 -52.05
CA VAL A 10 -6.13 49.97 -52.67
C VAL A 10 -6.71 49.09 -51.58
N ALA A 11 -8.03 48.89 -51.63
CA ALA A 11 -8.70 47.84 -50.89
C ALA A 11 -8.49 46.53 -51.64
N LEU A 12 -7.77 45.59 -51.04
CA LEU A 12 -7.73 44.21 -51.50
C LEU A 12 -8.25 43.33 -50.36
N LEU A 13 -9.46 42.81 -50.58
CA LEU A 13 -10.06 41.75 -49.78
C LEU A 13 -9.13 40.53 -49.80
N GLY A 14 -8.41 40.29 -48.70
CA GLY A 14 -7.79 39.00 -48.43
C GLY A 14 -8.83 38.08 -47.81
N LEU A 15 -9.37 37.15 -48.62
CA LEU A 15 -10.26 36.09 -48.17
C LEU A 15 -9.49 35.18 -47.18
N ALA A 16 -9.78 35.32 -45.88
CA ALA A 16 -9.22 34.43 -44.87
C ALA A 16 -9.90 33.04 -45.01
N LEU A 17 -9.24 32.09 -45.68
CA LEU A 17 -9.60 30.68 -45.58
C LEU A 17 -9.29 30.21 -44.16
N SER A 18 -10.31 30.15 -43.32
CA SER A 18 -10.28 29.42 -42.06
C SER A 18 -10.14 27.92 -42.36
N VAL A 19 -8.91 27.43 -42.38
CA VAL A 19 -8.65 25.99 -42.34
C VAL A 19 -9.11 25.51 -40.97
N GLY A 20 -10.34 24.98 -40.91
CA GLY A 20 -10.89 24.36 -39.72
C GLY A 20 -10.05 23.14 -39.38
N VAL A 21 -9.17 23.26 -38.38
CA VAL A 21 -8.51 22.10 -37.78
C VAL A 21 -9.62 21.26 -37.14
N PRO A 22 -9.86 20.02 -37.59
CA PRO A 22 -10.83 19.17 -36.94
C PRO A 22 -10.32 18.91 -35.52
N ARG A 23 -11.02 19.46 -34.52
CA ARG A 23 -10.85 19.03 -33.14
C ARG A 23 -11.37 17.60 -33.06
N ILE A 24 -10.49 16.63 -33.17
CA ILE A 24 -10.80 15.25 -32.80
C ILE A 24 -10.99 15.27 -31.28
N THR A 25 -12.24 15.40 -30.86
CA THR A 25 -12.64 15.10 -29.49
C THR A 25 -12.61 13.58 -29.35
N PHE A 26 -11.52 13.03 -28.83
CA PHE A 26 -11.55 11.67 -28.35
C PHE A 26 -12.52 11.63 -27.16
N ALA A 27 -13.71 11.07 -27.38
CA ALA A 27 -14.56 10.67 -26.26
C ALA A 27 -13.76 9.66 -25.44
N GLN A 28 -13.72 9.81 -24.11
CA GLN A 28 -13.13 8.80 -23.24
C GLN A 28 -13.95 7.52 -23.41
N ASP A 29 -13.30 6.45 -23.89
CA ASP A 29 -13.90 5.13 -23.91
C ASP A 29 -14.10 4.69 -22.45
N LEU A 30 -15.35 4.68 -22.00
CA LEU A 30 -15.73 4.29 -20.64
C LEU A 30 -15.47 2.79 -20.36
N GLN A 31 -15.17 2.00 -21.40
CA GLN A 31 -14.78 0.60 -21.30
C GLN A 31 -13.26 0.40 -21.35
N ALA A 32 -12.49 1.44 -21.67
CA ALA A 32 -11.04 1.34 -21.69
C ALA A 32 -10.54 1.11 -20.26
N LYS A 33 -9.80 0.01 -20.08
CA LYS A 33 -9.13 -0.26 -18.81
C LYS A 33 -8.09 0.82 -18.55
N LEU A 34 -8.08 1.34 -17.33
CA LEU A 34 -7.02 2.24 -16.90
C LEU A 34 -5.68 1.52 -17.00
N PRO A 35 -4.65 2.15 -17.60
CA PRO A 35 -3.33 1.54 -17.68
C PRO A 35 -2.76 1.40 -16.26
N GLN A 36 -2.07 0.29 -16.01
CA GLN A 36 -1.28 0.14 -14.78
C GLN A 36 0.05 0.90 -14.89
N ASP A 37 0.60 1.33 -13.76
CA ASP A 37 1.95 1.92 -13.72
C ASP A 37 2.96 0.89 -14.24
N PRO A 38 3.67 1.16 -15.35
CA PRO A 38 4.61 0.21 -15.94
C PRO A 38 5.80 -0.12 -15.04
N ASN A 39 6.02 0.66 -13.98
CA ASN A 39 7.07 0.41 -12.99
C ASN A 39 6.64 -0.56 -11.88
N VAL A 40 5.38 -1.03 -11.90
CA VAL A 40 4.89 -2.04 -10.96
C VAL A 40 5.01 -3.42 -11.60
N VAL A 41 5.89 -4.25 -11.04
CA VAL A 41 5.96 -5.67 -11.38
C VAL A 41 4.84 -6.37 -10.63
N THR A 42 3.95 -7.03 -11.36
CA THR A 42 2.82 -7.79 -10.80
C THR A 42 2.94 -9.25 -11.19
N GLY A 43 2.62 -10.15 -10.26
CA GLY A 43 2.56 -11.57 -10.56
C GLY A 43 1.78 -12.35 -9.51
N LYS A 44 1.71 -13.66 -9.72
CA LYS A 44 1.04 -14.61 -8.84
C LYS A 44 1.89 -15.86 -8.71
N LEU A 45 2.16 -16.28 -7.48
CA LEU A 45 2.88 -17.52 -7.18
C LEU A 45 1.98 -18.73 -7.37
N ASP A 46 2.58 -19.92 -7.47
CA ASP A 46 1.86 -21.18 -7.67
C ASP A 46 0.86 -21.49 -6.54
N ASN A 47 1.15 -21.03 -5.31
CA ASN A 47 0.26 -21.16 -4.15
C ASN A 47 -0.91 -20.15 -4.15
N GLY A 48 -0.97 -19.27 -5.15
CA GLY A 48 -2.04 -18.30 -5.31
C GLY A 48 -1.75 -16.89 -4.76
N LEU A 49 -0.65 -16.69 -4.03
CA LEU A 49 -0.28 -15.37 -3.51
C LEU A 49 0.00 -14.40 -4.67
N THR A 50 -0.70 -13.28 -4.69
CA THR A 50 -0.47 -12.20 -5.67
C THR A 50 0.51 -11.19 -5.09
N TYR A 51 1.51 -10.78 -5.86
CA TYR A 51 2.51 -9.81 -5.42
C TYR A 51 2.57 -8.60 -6.36
N TYR A 52 2.94 -7.47 -5.76
CA TYR A 52 3.19 -6.21 -6.44
C TYR A 52 4.53 -5.67 -5.92
N ILE A 53 5.45 -5.33 -6.84
CA ILE A 53 6.77 -4.81 -6.50
C ILE A 53 6.94 -3.50 -7.24
N ARG A 54 7.27 -2.43 -6.50
CA ARG A 54 7.56 -1.11 -7.06
C ARG A 54 8.83 -0.55 -6.45
N THR A 55 9.77 -0.17 -7.29
CA THR A 55 11.01 0.46 -6.85
C THR A 55 10.74 1.87 -6.35
N ASN A 56 11.29 2.18 -5.19
CA ASN A 56 11.28 3.52 -4.61
C ASN A 56 12.66 3.83 -4.03
N ASN A 57 13.24 4.97 -4.42
CA ASN A 57 14.60 5.33 -4.02
C ASN A 57 14.65 6.18 -2.74
N LYS A 58 13.49 6.56 -2.16
CA LYS A 58 13.40 7.43 -0.99
C LYS A 58 12.32 6.99 0.01
N PRO A 59 12.65 6.73 1.29
CA PRO A 59 14.00 6.74 1.86
C PRO A 59 14.88 5.64 1.25
N ALA A 60 16.19 5.90 1.16
CA ALA A 60 17.15 4.94 0.63
C ALA A 60 17.41 3.80 1.62
N ASN A 61 17.92 2.66 1.13
CA ASN A 61 18.31 1.50 1.94
C ASN A 61 17.19 0.94 2.84
N LYS A 62 15.94 1.03 2.39
CA LYS A 62 14.77 0.48 3.08
C LYS A 62 13.87 -0.20 2.06
N VAL A 63 13.31 -1.34 2.45
CA VAL A 63 12.21 -2.01 1.76
C VAL A 63 11.02 -2.00 2.70
N GLU A 64 9.83 -1.73 2.17
CA GLU A 64 8.59 -1.89 2.92
C GLU A 64 7.86 -3.12 2.39
N LEU A 65 7.75 -4.14 3.24
CA LEU A 65 6.98 -5.33 2.95
C LEU A 65 5.56 -5.12 3.49
N ARG A 66 4.56 -5.49 2.70
CA ARG A 66 3.15 -5.45 3.14
C ARG A 66 2.50 -6.78 2.86
N LEU A 67 1.86 -7.36 3.86
CA LEU A 67 0.94 -8.49 3.70
C LEU A 67 -0.48 -7.94 3.77
N ALA A 68 -1.19 -7.95 2.64
CA ALA A 68 -2.59 -7.54 2.57
C ALA A 68 -3.49 -8.77 2.51
N VAL A 69 -4.22 -9.03 3.58
CA VAL A 69 -5.23 -10.07 3.67
C VAL A 69 -6.57 -9.48 3.21
N LYS A 70 -7.16 -10.06 2.17
CA LYS A 70 -8.46 -9.63 1.61
C LYS A 70 -9.64 -10.15 2.45
N ALA A 71 -9.55 -9.95 3.76
CA ALA A 71 -10.57 -10.26 4.74
C ALA A 71 -10.45 -9.24 5.87
N GLY A 72 -11.58 -8.65 6.25
CA GLY A 72 -11.69 -7.74 7.38
C GLY A 72 -13.00 -8.03 8.13
N SER A 73 -13.44 -7.11 8.98
CA SER A 73 -14.60 -7.33 9.86
C SER A 73 -15.92 -7.56 9.12
N ILE A 74 -16.05 -7.17 7.85
CA ILE A 74 -17.27 -7.41 7.04
C ILE A 74 -17.53 -8.91 6.79
N LEU A 75 -16.52 -9.75 6.94
CA LEU A 75 -16.61 -11.20 6.75
C LEU A 75 -16.88 -11.95 8.07
N GLU A 76 -16.95 -11.26 9.21
CA GLU A 76 -17.25 -11.87 10.50
C GLU A 76 -18.73 -12.28 10.59
N THR A 77 -19.00 -13.43 11.21
CA THR A 77 -20.34 -13.77 11.68
C THR A 77 -20.66 -13.09 13.01
N ASN A 78 -21.91 -13.19 13.46
CA ASN A 78 -22.33 -12.66 14.76
C ASN A 78 -21.53 -13.24 15.94
N GLU A 79 -21.04 -14.48 15.80
CA GLU A 79 -20.22 -15.17 16.80
C GLU A 79 -18.73 -14.82 16.70
N GLN A 80 -18.33 -14.07 15.67
CA GLN A 80 -16.94 -13.73 15.35
C GLN A 80 -16.66 -12.23 15.44
N LEU A 81 -17.59 -11.43 15.96
CA LEU A 81 -17.45 -9.97 16.01
C LEU A 81 -16.16 -9.56 16.74
N GLY A 82 -15.30 -8.86 16.02
CA GLY A 82 -13.99 -8.39 16.49
C GLY A 82 -12.84 -9.39 16.31
N LEU A 83 -13.08 -10.61 15.81
CA LEU A 83 -12.02 -11.62 15.65
C LEU A 83 -11.01 -11.28 14.55
N ALA A 84 -11.38 -10.53 13.51
CA ALA A 84 -10.44 -10.09 12.49
C ALA A 84 -9.37 -9.17 13.09
N HIS A 85 -9.80 -8.20 13.91
CA HIS A 85 -8.88 -7.32 14.66
C HIS A 85 -8.11 -8.10 15.73
N PHE A 86 -8.79 -8.98 16.46
CA PHE A 86 -8.10 -9.83 17.45
C PHE A 86 -7.01 -10.69 16.80
N MET A 87 -7.28 -11.28 15.63
CA MET A 87 -6.29 -12.07 14.89
C MET A 87 -5.09 -11.24 14.43
N GLU A 88 -5.30 -9.96 14.10
CA GLU A 88 -4.21 -9.01 13.81
C GLU A 88 -3.24 -8.92 14.99
N HIS A 89 -3.77 -8.70 16.19
CA HIS A 89 -2.97 -8.64 17.42
C HIS A 89 -2.23 -9.95 17.67
N MET A 90 -2.92 -11.08 17.50
CA MET A 90 -2.33 -12.40 17.75
C MET A 90 -1.12 -12.70 16.88
N ASN A 91 -1.00 -12.09 15.71
CA ASN A 91 0.19 -12.21 14.85
C ASN A 91 1.45 -11.54 15.43
N PHE A 92 1.31 -10.68 16.44
CA PHE A 92 2.43 -10.12 17.22
C PHE A 92 2.69 -10.89 18.51
N ASN A 93 1.78 -11.78 18.93
CA ASN A 93 1.87 -12.50 20.18
C ASN A 93 2.56 -13.87 20.10
N GLY A 94 3.10 -14.22 18.94
CA GLY A 94 3.95 -15.41 18.79
C GLY A 94 3.65 -16.18 17.53
N THR A 95 4.71 -16.46 16.80
CA THR A 95 4.71 -17.25 15.56
C THR A 95 5.75 -18.36 15.66
N LYS A 96 5.74 -19.27 14.69
CA LYS A 96 6.66 -20.41 14.63
C LYS A 96 8.14 -20.01 14.77
N ASN A 97 8.58 -18.91 14.15
CA ASN A 97 9.98 -18.49 14.18
C ASN A 97 10.28 -17.36 15.17
N PHE A 98 9.26 -16.69 15.72
CA PHE A 98 9.41 -15.58 16.66
C PHE A 98 8.41 -15.73 17.79
N GLN A 99 8.87 -16.08 18.99
CA GLN A 99 8.00 -16.06 20.16
C GLN A 99 7.58 -14.61 20.48
N LYS A 100 6.47 -14.41 21.21
CA LYS A 100 5.84 -13.12 21.52
C LYS A 100 6.77 -11.90 21.49
N ASN A 101 7.70 -11.80 22.43
CA ASN A 101 8.60 -10.64 22.54
C ASN A 101 9.81 -10.68 21.59
N ASP A 102 10.09 -11.81 20.96
CA ASP A 102 11.26 -11.98 20.07
C ASP A 102 11.09 -11.19 18.77
N LEU A 103 9.87 -11.13 18.23
CA LEU A 103 9.59 -10.36 17.01
C LEU A 103 9.89 -8.88 17.24
N VAL A 104 9.30 -8.30 18.29
CA VAL A 104 9.49 -6.89 18.65
C VAL A 104 10.96 -6.61 18.98
N SER A 105 11.60 -7.49 19.76
CA SER A 105 13.02 -7.35 20.11
C SER A 105 13.93 -7.39 18.88
N TYR A 106 13.66 -8.30 17.95
CA TYR A 106 14.40 -8.41 16.70
C TYR A 106 14.24 -7.13 15.86
N LEU A 107 13.01 -6.65 15.68
CA LEU A 107 12.74 -5.45 14.90
C LEU A 107 13.42 -4.21 15.51
N GLN A 108 13.35 -4.04 16.83
CA GLN A 108 14.07 -2.99 17.53
C GLN A 108 15.60 -3.11 17.35
N SER A 109 16.14 -4.32 17.38
CA SER A 109 17.59 -4.57 17.21
C SER A 109 18.12 -4.15 15.84
N ILE A 110 17.26 -4.15 14.81
CA ILE A 110 17.59 -3.69 13.46
C ILE A 110 17.15 -2.23 13.22
N GLY A 111 16.64 -1.54 14.24
CA GLY A 111 16.30 -0.11 14.18
C GLY A 111 14.88 0.19 13.69
N VAL A 112 13.96 -0.78 13.75
CA VAL A 112 12.53 -0.59 13.48
C VAL A 112 11.81 -0.30 14.79
N GLN A 113 11.12 0.84 14.89
CA GLN A 113 10.39 1.23 16.11
C GLN A 113 8.93 0.76 16.08
N PHE A 114 8.44 0.19 17.18
CA PHE A 114 7.03 -0.22 17.30
C PHE A 114 6.10 1.01 17.32
N GLY A 115 4.97 0.96 16.64
CA GLY A 115 4.03 2.08 16.45
C GLY A 115 4.51 3.13 15.44
N ALA A 116 5.72 3.66 15.61
CA ALA A 116 6.28 4.64 14.67
C ALA A 116 6.61 4.04 13.29
N ASP A 117 7.08 2.79 13.24
CA ASP A 117 7.45 2.09 12.00
C ASP A 117 6.68 0.76 11.79
N LEU A 118 6.54 -0.07 12.82
CA LEU A 118 5.80 -1.34 12.74
C LEU A 118 4.33 -1.08 13.01
N ASN A 119 3.49 -1.37 12.01
CA ASN A 119 2.06 -1.15 12.07
C ASN A 119 1.32 -2.32 11.43
N ALA A 120 0.16 -2.64 11.97
CA ALA A 120 -0.87 -3.37 11.26
C ALA A 120 -2.20 -2.62 11.45
N TYR A 121 -3.19 -2.96 10.64
CA TYR A 121 -4.54 -2.49 10.86
C TYR A 121 -5.55 -3.46 10.27
N THR A 122 -6.73 -3.47 10.87
CA THR A 122 -7.90 -4.18 10.38
C THR A 122 -9.02 -3.19 10.06
N ALA A 123 -9.51 -3.27 8.83
CA ALA A 123 -10.63 -2.50 8.33
C ALA A 123 -11.82 -3.43 8.03
N PHE A 124 -12.89 -2.88 7.45
CA PHE A 124 -14.05 -3.69 7.06
C PHE A 124 -13.69 -4.77 6.04
N ASP A 125 -12.89 -4.47 5.02
CA ASP A 125 -12.64 -5.32 3.87
C ASP A 125 -11.26 -5.99 3.84
N GLN A 126 -10.36 -5.60 4.74
CA GLN A 126 -8.98 -6.08 4.75
C GLN A 126 -8.31 -6.00 6.12
N THR A 127 -7.27 -6.81 6.31
CA THR A 127 -6.26 -6.68 7.37
C THR A 127 -4.90 -6.56 6.70
N VAL A 128 -4.11 -5.55 7.08
CA VAL A 128 -2.82 -5.26 6.44
C VAL A 128 -1.73 -5.15 7.48
N TYR A 129 -0.66 -5.93 7.30
CA TYR A 129 0.57 -5.85 8.08
C TYR A 129 1.63 -5.07 7.30
N ILE A 130 2.28 -4.11 7.95
CA ILE A 130 3.26 -3.20 7.34
C ILE A 130 4.59 -3.38 8.06
N LEU A 131 5.59 -3.81 7.31
CA LEU A 131 6.90 -4.18 7.83
C LEU A 131 8.01 -3.45 7.07
N PRO A 132 8.48 -2.29 7.59
CA PRO A 132 9.65 -1.64 7.07
C PRO A 132 10.92 -2.38 7.50
N ILE A 133 11.77 -2.74 6.54
CA ILE A 133 13.02 -3.46 6.77
C ILE A 133 14.19 -2.62 6.22
N PRO A 134 15.18 -2.26 7.05
CA PRO A 134 16.41 -1.66 6.57
C PRO A 134 17.24 -2.70 5.81
N THR A 135 17.80 -2.30 4.67
CA THR A 135 18.57 -3.16 3.77
C THR A 135 20.07 -2.91 3.86
N ASP A 136 20.54 -2.32 4.96
CA ASP A 136 21.93 -2.00 5.23
C ASP A 136 22.77 -3.23 5.64
N LYS A 137 22.13 -4.25 6.22
CA LYS A 137 22.76 -5.50 6.64
C LYS A 137 22.26 -6.71 5.83
N PRO A 138 23.16 -7.59 5.38
CA PRO A 138 22.78 -8.89 4.82
C PRO A 138 21.94 -9.70 5.82
N GLY A 139 20.89 -10.38 5.37
CA GLY A 139 20.02 -11.20 6.21
C GLY A 139 18.75 -10.49 6.69
N ASN A 140 18.73 -9.16 6.75
CA ASN A 140 17.55 -8.41 7.22
C ASN A 140 16.34 -8.66 6.32
N LEU A 141 16.54 -8.66 5.00
CA LEU A 141 15.46 -8.85 4.03
C LEU A 141 14.92 -10.28 4.09
N GLU A 142 15.79 -11.27 4.20
CA GLU A 142 15.43 -12.68 4.35
C GLU A 142 14.60 -12.89 5.61
N LYS A 143 15.00 -12.27 6.73
CA LYS A 143 14.22 -12.27 7.97
C LYS A 143 12.89 -11.54 7.82
N GLY A 144 12.85 -10.44 7.08
CA GLY A 144 11.61 -9.75 6.73
C GLY A 144 10.61 -10.66 6.02
N PHE A 145 11.08 -11.45 5.05
CA PHE A 145 10.23 -12.45 4.38
C PHE A 145 9.81 -13.59 5.32
N GLN A 146 10.67 -14.03 6.24
CA GLN A 146 10.30 -15.03 7.26
C GLN A 146 9.17 -14.52 8.18
N ILE A 147 9.19 -13.24 8.55
CA ILE A 147 8.12 -12.62 9.34
C ILE A 147 6.81 -12.58 8.53
N ILE A 148 6.87 -12.22 7.24
CA ILE A 148 5.69 -12.21 6.35
C ILE A 148 5.11 -13.62 6.18
N GLU A 149 5.94 -14.65 6.03
CA GLU A 149 5.50 -16.06 6.00
C GLU A 149 4.79 -16.44 7.30
N ASP A 150 5.38 -16.06 8.43
CA ASP A 150 4.83 -16.38 9.75
C ASP A 150 3.47 -15.73 9.99
N TRP A 151 3.30 -14.44 9.65
CA TRP A 151 2.01 -13.78 9.73
C TRP A 151 0.97 -14.34 8.76
N ALA A 152 1.43 -14.90 7.62
CA ALA A 152 0.52 -15.47 6.64
C ALA A 152 -0.11 -16.79 7.11
N HIS A 153 0.62 -17.63 7.86
CA HIS A 153 0.08 -18.95 8.22
C HIS A 153 0.74 -19.69 9.41
N ASN A 154 1.63 -19.06 10.19
CA ASN A 154 2.31 -19.72 11.31
C ASN A 154 2.12 -19.03 12.67
N ALA A 155 1.00 -18.35 12.90
CA ALA A 155 0.62 -17.88 14.23
C ALA A 155 0.43 -19.07 15.19
N LEU A 156 0.97 -18.98 16.41
CA LEU A 156 0.92 -20.08 17.37
C LEU A 156 -0.43 -20.19 18.10
N LEU A 157 -1.08 -19.05 18.36
CA LEU A 157 -2.42 -18.97 18.97
C LEU A 157 -2.55 -19.80 20.26
N THR A 158 -1.59 -19.67 21.18
CA THR A 158 -1.65 -20.41 22.43
C THR A 158 -2.78 -19.89 23.32
N ASP A 159 -3.42 -20.78 24.09
CA ASP A 159 -4.51 -20.38 25.01
C ASP A 159 -4.09 -19.25 25.96
N LYS A 160 -2.84 -19.33 26.45
CA LYS A 160 -2.27 -18.31 27.32
C LYS A 160 -2.22 -16.94 26.64
N ASP A 161 -1.68 -16.87 25.42
CA ASP A 161 -1.53 -15.60 24.71
C ASP A 161 -2.88 -15.02 24.31
N ILE A 162 -3.85 -15.88 23.96
CA ILE A 162 -5.24 -15.47 23.69
C ILE A 162 -5.88 -14.85 24.94
N ASP A 163 -5.75 -15.50 26.08
CA ASP A 163 -6.36 -15.01 27.32
C ASP A 163 -5.74 -13.70 27.81
N GLU A 164 -4.42 -13.52 27.62
CA GLU A 164 -3.75 -12.25 27.89
C GLU A 164 -4.24 -11.14 26.94
N GLU A 165 -4.34 -11.41 25.64
CA GLU A 165 -4.67 -10.38 24.64
C GLU A 165 -6.12 -9.90 24.72
N ARG A 166 -7.04 -10.72 25.25
CA ARG A 166 -8.42 -10.27 25.56
C ARG A 166 -8.43 -9.02 26.42
N GLY A 167 -7.50 -8.90 27.38
CA GLY A 167 -7.41 -7.74 28.25
C GLY A 167 -7.03 -6.47 27.47
N GLU A 168 -5.98 -6.55 26.65
CA GLU A 168 -5.46 -5.42 25.87
C GLU A 168 -6.50 -4.88 24.88
N VAL A 169 -7.14 -5.76 24.10
CA VAL A 169 -8.16 -5.36 23.11
C VAL A 169 -9.38 -4.72 23.78
N LEU A 170 -9.77 -5.18 24.97
CA LEU A 170 -10.85 -4.56 25.74
C LEU A 170 -10.48 -3.15 26.23
N GLU A 171 -9.22 -2.93 26.61
CA GLU A 171 -8.74 -1.60 26.99
C GLU A 171 -8.68 -0.64 25.79
N GLU A 172 -8.29 -1.10 24.61
CA GLU A 172 -8.34 -0.28 23.37
C GLU A 172 -9.78 0.14 23.03
N SER A 173 -10.73 -0.80 23.12
CA SER A 173 -12.15 -0.51 22.95
C SER A 173 -12.66 0.57 23.92
N ARG A 174 -12.04 0.67 25.10
CA ARG A 174 -12.36 1.71 26.11
C ARG A 174 -11.81 3.08 25.74
N LEU A 175 -10.74 3.14 24.96
CA LEU A 175 -10.04 4.35 24.57
C LEU A 175 -10.60 5.00 23.29
N GLY A 176 -11.32 4.23 22.45
CA GLY A 176 -12.11 4.73 21.32
C GLY A 176 -11.56 4.33 19.97
#